data_AF-A0A345P1P4-F1
#
_entry.id   AF-A0A345P1P4-F1
#
_cell.length_a   1.000
_cell.length_b   1.000
_cell.length_c   1.000
_cell.angle_alpha   90.00
_cell.angle_beta   90.00
_cell.angle_gamma   90.00
#
_symmetry.space_group_name_H-M   'P 1'
#
loop_
_entity.id
_entity.type
_entity.pdbx_description
1 polymer ?
#
loop_
_entity_poly.entity_id
_entity_poly.type
_entity_poly.pdbx_seq_one_letter_code
_entity_poly.pdbx_strand_id
1 'polypeptide(L)'
;MIRKRKSTTYAVLSTVAFTAMIGTPAIIAEAAIVFSGTTTVQGEIRITTPTQLTDQTGSGALNNATVILAPTLPVSSFDLTGINPANLVIENNNVGILTVSPAQNITVTLAPGVINSPAVIGGGIVTFVSPQTAPTNLTGVAPTVMDNDGKITGTTVAMEYRLKGAASFTPVTATEITGIVAGKYEVRFAAKPGYAAGAITEVLVPAYSGPPAIPVTGITLDQSNVADLEVGSGAIEAKKTVQLTAAVAPANATNQSVTWTSSNPAVATVSNTGLVTAISAGNTTISATTVNGKIATSAITVTTKTAVTSATITGTEQVDQTLTAIVNGDATNPTYQWQVADTINGPYTNIAGAIDSTFVVTAAQEGKFIRVVISGANESKVTSDSTTAITPK
;
A
#
# COMPACT_ATOMS: atom_id res chain seq x y z
N MET A 1 94.83 29.79 -28.72
CA MET A 1 95.14 28.94 -27.55
C MET A 1 94.87 29.76 -26.29
N ILE A 2 94.10 29.21 -25.35
CA ILE A 2 93.59 29.84 -24.12
C ILE A 2 94.68 30.57 -23.30
N ARG A 3 94.36 31.76 -22.76
CA ARG A 3 94.83 32.43 -21.50
C ARG A 3 94.54 33.95 -21.66
N LYS A 4 94.12 34.75 -20.68
CA LYS A 4 94.18 34.72 -19.21
C LYS A 4 93.25 35.83 -18.68
N ARG A 5 92.52 35.53 -17.60
CA ARG A 5 92.16 36.36 -16.42
C ARG A 5 92.03 37.89 -16.59
N LYS A 6 90.89 38.41 -16.11
CA LYS A 6 90.87 39.42 -15.03
C LYS A 6 89.60 39.26 -14.19
N SER A 7 89.80 38.82 -12.95
CA SER A 7 88.92 39.10 -11.82
C SER A 7 89.27 40.50 -11.33
N THR A 8 88.26 41.35 -11.12
CA THR A 8 88.28 42.42 -10.12
C THR A 8 86.84 42.72 -9.73
N THR A 9 86.41 42.12 -8.62
CA THR A 9 85.38 42.59 -7.66
C THR A 9 85.75 44.03 -7.24
N TYR A 10 84.90 45.06 -7.13
CA TYR A 10 83.73 45.24 -6.25
C TYR A 10 82.91 46.46 -6.70
N ALA A 11 81.58 46.40 -6.56
CA ALA A 11 80.78 47.46 -5.94
C ALA A 11 79.53 46.81 -5.33
N VAL A 12 79.30 47.09 -4.04
CA VAL A 12 78.21 46.58 -3.21
C VAL A 12 77.09 47.63 -3.15
N LEU A 13 75.83 47.17 -2.98
CA LEU A 13 74.57 47.90 -2.75
C LEU A 13 74.01 48.64 -3.98
N SER A 14 72.72 48.62 -4.35
CA SER A 14 71.47 48.19 -3.70
C SER A 14 70.29 48.32 -4.69
N THR A 15 69.32 47.40 -4.63
CA THR A 15 67.85 47.61 -4.79
C THR A 15 67.22 47.99 -6.17
N VAL A 16 66.55 46.99 -6.77
CA VAL A 16 65.20 46.95 -7.41
C VAL A 16 64.93 47.59 -8.79
N ALA A 17 64.51 46.76 -9.76
CA ALA A 17 63.17 46.77 -10.37
C ALA A 17 62.95 45.53 -11.26
N PHE A 18 61.88 44.79 -10.96
CA PHE A 18 61.49 43.51 -11.57
C PHE A 18 60.48 43.75 -12.71
N THR A 19 60.71 43.14 -13.86
CA THR A 19 59.71 42.94 -14.92
C THR A 19 59.63 41.45 -15.19
N ALA A 20 58.46 40.82 -15.06
CA ALA A 20 58.05 39.77 -16.00
C ALA A 20 56.60 39.32 -15.77
N MET A 21 55.80 39.37 -16.83
CA MET A 21 54.72 38.41 -17.07
C MET A 21 55.37 37.03 -17.24
N ILE A 22 54.92 36.00 -16.52
CA ILE A 22 55.40 34.63 -16.74
C ILE A 22 54.22 33.64 -16.76
N GLY A 23 53.98 33.06 -17.93
CA GLY A 23 53.04 31.95 -18.17
C GLY A 23 53.67 30.57 -17.97
N THR A 24 54.61 30.43 -17.03
CA THR A 24 55.19 29.15 -16.60
C THR A 24 55.50 29.22 -15.10
N PRO A 25 55.36 28.13 -14.32
CA PRO A 25 55.60 28.16 -12.89
C PRO A 25 57.09 28.43 -12.63
N ALA A 26 57.41 29.64 -12.17
CA ALA A 26 58.75 30.01 -11.75
C ALA A 26 59.03 29.44 -10.35
N ILE A 27 60.10 28.66 -10.23
CA ILE A 27 60.65 28.23 -8.93
C ILE A 27 61.51 29.39 -8.42
N ILE A 28 61.10 30.03 -7.32
CA ILE A 28 61.83 31.14 -6.71
C ILE A 28 62.36 30.68 -5.33
N ALA A 29 63.67 30.77 -5.14
CA ALA A 29 64.35 30.53 -3.86
C ALA A 29 64.61 31.87 -3.17
N GLU A 30 64.23 31.96 -1.89
CA GLU A 30 64.56 33.03 -0.93
C GLU A 30 64.55 34.47 -1.49
N ALA A 31 63.37 35.02 -1.70
CA ALA A 31 63.19 36.48 -1.84
C ALA A 31 61.77 36.87 -1.43
N ALA A 32 61.63 37.84 -0.52
CA ALA A 32 60.33 38.42 -0.20
C ALA A 32 59.66 38.94 -1.48
N ILE A 33 58.44 38.47 -1.76
CA ILE A 33 57.67 38.93 -2.93
C ILE A 33 56.87 40.15 -2.48
N VAL A 34 57.25 41.33 -2.98
CA VAL A 34 56.58 42.59 -2.71
C VAL A 34 55.75 42.97 -3.94
N PHE A 35 54.43 43.02 -3.80
CA PHE A 35 53.55 43.55 -4.82
C PHE A 35 53.32 45.04 -4.56
N SER A 36 53.70 45.90 -5.49
CA SER A 36 53.44 47.35 -5.42
C SER A 36 52.65 47.79 -6.64
N GLY A 37 51.47 48.36 -6.45
CA GLY A 37 50.60 48.89 -7.51
C GLY A 37 49.29 48.11 -7.72
N THR A 38 48.35 48.70 -8.48
CA THR A 38 46.97 48.23 -8.71
C THR A 38 46.83 47.03 -9.65
N THR A 39 47.89 46.24 -9.84
CA THR A 39 47.92 45.16 -10.83
C THR A 39 47.20 43.91 -10.32
N THR A 40 46.19 43.46 -11.07
CA THR A 40 45.51 42.18 -10.84
C THR A 40 46.41 41.01 -11.25
N VAL A 41 46.85 40.20 -10.30
CA VAL A 41 47.53 38.92 -10.58
C VAL A 41 46.46 37.86 -10.89
N GLN A 42 46.51 37.25 -12.07
CA GLN A 42 45.73 36.04 -12.40
C GLN A 42 46.68 34.87 -12.64
N GLY A 43 46.60 33.82 -11.82
CA GLY A 43 47.46 32.64 -11.91
C GLY A 43 47.63 31.90 -10.58
N GLU A 44 48.34 30.77 -10.64
CA GLU A 44 48.70 29.92 -9.48
C GLU A 44 50.05 30.34 -8.91
N ILE A 45 50.13 30.58 -7.60
CA ILE A 45 51.38 30.91 -6.90
C ILE A 45 51.81 29.68 -6.07
N ARG A 46 52.91 29.04 -6.45
CA ARG A 46 53.51 27.91 -5.71
C ARG A 46 54.73 28.38 -4.94
N ILE A 47 54.70 28.23 -3.63
CA ILE A 47 55.80 28.64 -2.74
C ILE A 47 56.50 27.38 -2.21
N THR A 48 57.74 27.16 -2.64
CA THR A 48 58.55 25.97 -2.32
C THR A 48 59.64 26.23 -1.28
N THR A 49 59.78 27.47 -0.80
CA THR A 49 60.73 27.88 0.25
C THR A 49 60.11 28.91 1.22
N PRO A 50 60.58 29.03 2.48
CA PRO A 50 60.02 29.98 3.44
C PRO A 50 60.18 31.42 2.94
N THR A 51 59.09 32.05 2.54
CA THR A 51 59.09 33.38 1.91
C THR A 51 58.03 34.28 2.56
N GLN A 52 58.42 35.47 3.01
CA GLN A 52 57.51 36.52 3.50
C GLN A 52 56.81 37.21 2.31
N LEU A 53 55.48 37.35 2.39
CA LEU A 53 54.66 38.11 1.45
C LEU A 53 54.09 39.33 2.20
N THR A 54 54.36 40.53 1.72
CA THR A 54 53.85 41.77 2.33
C THR A 54 53.23 42.67 1.26
N ASP A 55 51.99 43.10 1.46
CA ASP A 55 51.34 44.19 0.73
C ASP A 55 51.58 45.51 1.49
N GLN A 56 52.20 46.50 0.83
CA GLN A 56 52.49 47.81 1.45
C GLN A 56 51.51 48.92 1.07
N THR A 57 50.46 48.65 0.31
CA THR A 57 49.51 49.71 -0.06
C THR A 57 48.09 49.20 -0.01
N GLY A 58 47.40 49.54 1.08
CA GLY A 58 45.98 49.29 1.24
C GLY A 58 45.19 49.68 0.00
N SER A 59 44.32 48.75 -0.42
CA SER A 59 43.46 48.79 -1.62
C SER A 59 44.10 48.22 -2.89
N GLY A 60 44.04 46.89 -3.07
CA GLY A 60 43.81 46.33 -4.42
C GLY A 60 44.44 44.99 -4.81
N ALA A 61 45.38 44.40 -4.08
CA ALA A 61 46.16 43.28 -4.63
C ALA A 61 45.65 41.90 -4.13
N LEU A 62 45.40 40.98 -5.08
CA LEU A 62 45.03 39.55 -4.89
C LEU A 62 43.53 39.22 -4.78
N ASN A 63 42.67 39.93 -5.52
CA ASN A 63 41.24 39.59 -5.57
C ASN A 63 40.90 38.22 -6.21
N ASN A 64 41.86 37.44 -6.73
CA ASN A 64 41.60 36.17 -7.44
C ASN A 64 42.81 35.20 -7.48
N ALA A 65 43.68 35.18 -6.46
CA ALA A 65 44.90 34.36 -6.45
C ALA A 65 44.75 33.08 -5.60
N THR A 66 45.05 31.92 -6.18
CA THR A 66 45.17 30.63 -5.45
C THR A 66 46.61 30.45 -4.97
N VAL A 67 46.81 30.29 -3.66
CA VAL A 67 48.13 30.11 -3.03
C VAL A 67 48.27 28.65 -2.58
N ILE A 68 49.20 27.90 -3.16
CA ILE A 68 49.43 26.49 -2.79
C ILE A 68 50.77 26.35 -2.06
N LEU A 69 50.74 25.81 -0.84
CA LEU A 69 51.92 25.57 0.01
C LEU A 69 52.38 24.11 -0.15
N ALA A 70 53.68 23.91 -0.31
CA ALA A 70 54.24 22.58 -0.52
C ALA A 70 54.20 21.72 0.78
N PRO A 71 53.86 20.42 0.71
CA PRO A 71 53.51 19.60 1.87
C PRO A 71 54.66 19.19 2.82
N THR A 72 55.92 19.57 2.55
CA THR A 72 57.10 18.94 3.19
C THR A 72 57.93 19.83 4.12
N LEU A 73 57.49 21.03 4.52
CA LEU A 73 58.28 21.89 5.41
C LEU A 73 57.46 22.58 6.52
N PRO A 74 58.00 22.74 7.74
CA PRO A 74 57.39 23.55 8.77
C PRO A 74 57.48 25.03 8.37
N VAL A 75 56.34 25.71 8.28
CA VAL A 75 56.26 27.15 7.95
C VAL A 75 55.94 27.89 9.24
N SER A 76 56.84 28.77 9.69
CA SER A 76 56.76 29.35 11.04
C SER A 76 55.82 30.56 11.19
N SER A 77 55.49 31.28 10.11
CA SER A 77 54.49 32.37 10.14
C SER A 77 54.11 32.85 8.73
N PHE A 78 52.83 33.20 8.52
CA PHE A 78 52.33 33.85 7.29
C PHE A 78 51.47 35.07 7.67
N ASP A 79 51.70 36.23 7.04
CA ASP A 79 50.92 37.46 7.23
C ASP A 79 49.99 37.67 6.02
N LEU A 80 48.69 37.85 6.28
CA LEU A 80 47.63 37.93 5.27
C LEU A 80 46.91 39.27 5.26
N THR A 81 47.46 40.31 5.89
CA THR A 81 46.88 41.67 5.81
C THR A 81 46.70 42.12 4.36
N GLY A 82 45.46 42.46 3.98
CA GLY A 82 45.11 43.02 2.66
C GLY A 82 44.48 42.03 1.67
N ILE A 83 44.48 40.72 1.94
CA ILE A 83 43.92 39.71 1.03
C ILE A 83 42.40 39.56 1.21
N ASN A 84 41.65 39.46 0.10
CA ASN A 84 40.23 39.08 0.12
C ASN A 84 40.10 37.58 0.44
N PRO A 85 39.54 37.20 1.60
CA PRO A 85 39.55 35.81 2.07
C PRO A 85 38.64 34.86 1.29
N ALA A 86 37.77 35.36 0.39
CA ALA A 86 36.86 34.52 -0.39
C ALA A 86 37.58 33.55 -1.36
N ASN A 87 38.86 33.78 -1.65
CA ASN A 87 39.64 33.05 -2.66
C ASN A 87 40.88 32.32 -2.11
N LEU A 88 41.01 32.17 -0.79
CA LEU A 88 42.17 31.53 -0.17
C LEU A 88 41.95 30.02 0.07
N VAL A 89 42.73 29.18 -0.61
CA VAL A 89 42.78 27.72 -0.39
C VAL A 89 44.12 27.40 0.27
N ILE A 90 44.12 26.77 1.46
CA ILE A 90 45.34 26.36 2.17
C ILE A 90 45.41 24.82 2.20
N GLU A 91 46.29 24.24 1.41
CA GLU A 91 46.60 22.81 1.44
C GLU A 91 47.86 22.60 2.29
N ASN A 92 47.75 22.56 3.62
CA ASN A 92 48.89 22.21 4.47
C ASN A 92 48.54 21.12 5.49
N ASN A 93 49.32 20.04 5.46
CA ASN A 93 49.22 18.89 6.37
C ASN A 93 50.13 19.00 7.61
N ASN A 94 50.80 20.15 7.83
CA ASN A 94 51.65 20.35 8.99
C ASN A 94 51.53 21.75 9.60
N VAL A 95 51.70 21.79 10.93
CA VAL A 95 51.48 22.90 11.86
C VAL A 95 52.25 24.16 11.46
N GLY A 96 51.52 25.26 11.22
CA GLY A 96 52.06 26.61 11.04
C GLY A 96 51.11 27.66 11.63
N ILE A 97 51.66 28.78 12.09
CA ILE A 97 50.89 29.90 12.68
C ILE A 97 50.46 30.84 11.54
N LEU A 98 49.15 30.92 11.29
CA LEU A 98 48.56 31.94 10.43
C LEU A 98 48.44 33.24 11.23
N THR A 99 48.64 34.43 10.67
CA THR A 99 48.37 35.70 11.38
C THR A 99 47.48 36.56 10.49
N VAL A 100 46.36 37.05 11.02
CA VAL A 100 45.32 37.78 10.28
C VAL A 100 44.90 39.03 11.05
N SER A 101 44.64 40.12 10.32
CA SER A 101 44.33 41.45 10.85
C SER A 101 43.08 41.46 11.76
N PRO A 102 42.97 42.36 12.77
CA PRO A 102 42.05 42.21 13.91
C PRO A 102 40.55 42.38 13.65
N ALA A 103 40.07 42.38 12.40
CA ALA A 103 38.71 42.82 12.07
C ALA A 103 37.87 41.83 11.25
N GLN A 104 38.35 40.61 10.96
CA GLN A 104 37.63 39.68 10.09
C GLN A 104 37.68 38.24 10.63
N ASN A 105 36.52 37.60 10.72
CA ASN A 105 36.42 36.17 11.00
C ASN A 105 36.84 35.38 9.76
N ILE A 106 37.84 34.50 9.88
CA ILE A 106 38.32 33.65 8.78
C ILE A 106 38.05 32.19 9.13
N THR A 107 37.30 31.50 8.27
CA THR A 107 37.01 30.07 8.38
C THR A 107 37.95 29.31 7.46
N VAL A 108 38.72 28.36 8.01
CA VAL A 108 39.60 27.47 7.24
C VAL A 108 39.06 26.04 7.30
N THR A 109 38.72 25.46 6.14
CA THR A 109 38.23 24.09 6.02
C THR A 109 39.39 23.13 5.80
N LEU A 110 39.52 22.09 6.63
CA LEU A 110 40.58 21.08 6.53
C LEU A 110 40.09 19.79 5.86
N ALA A 111 41.00 18.99 5.31
CA ALA A 111 40.68 17.65 4.82
C ALA A 111 40.25 16.71 5.97
N PRO A 112 39.39 15.69 5.71
CA PRO A 112 38.98 14.73 6.73
C PRO A 112 40.18 14.05 7.41
N GLY A 113 40.21 14.04 8.76
CA GLY A 113 41.25 13.36 9.54
C GLY A 113 42.43 14.24 10.00
N VAL A 114 42.49 15.52 9.60
CA VAL A 114 43.49 16.47 10.10
C VAL A 114 43.02 17.05 11.45
N ILE A 115 43.85 16.90 12.50
CA ILE A 115 43.61 17.46 13.85
C ILE A 115 44.66 18.53 14.11
N ASN A 116 44.26 19.79 14.31
CA ASN A 116 45.16 20.87 14.71
C ASN A 116 44.76 21.42 16.08
N SER A 117 45.76 21.70 16.93
CA SER A 117 45.61 22.42 18.20
C SER A 117 45.25 23.89 17.95
N PRO A 118 44.47 24.58 18.80
CA PRO A 118 44.14 25.99 18.58
C PRO A 118 45.41 26.85 18.52
N ALA A 119 45.63 27.53 17.40
CA ALA A 119 46.65 28.57 17.27
C ALA A 119 46.04 29.91 17.71
N VAL A 120 46.59 30.53 18.75
CA VAL A 120 46.21 31.88 19.19
C VAL A 120 46.91 32.90 18.31
N ILE A 121 46.13 33.80 17.70
CA ILE A 121 46.59 34.93 16.91
C ILE A 121 46.15 36.20 17.64
N GLY A 122 47.02 37.20 17.70
CA GLY A 122 46.73 38.47 18.35
C GLY A 122 45.44 39.11 17.84
N GLY A 123 44.38 39.03 18.64
CA GLY A 123 43.15 39.81 18.49
C GLY A 123 42.00 39.18 17.69
N GLY A 124 42.18 38.05 17.00
CA GLY A 124 41.13 37.41 16.19
C GLY A 124 41.11 35.87 16.32
N ILE A 125 39.93 35.27 16.42
CA ILE A 125 39.75 33.81 16.56
C ILE A 125 39.69 33.17 15.16
N VAL A 126 40.72 32.40 14.79
CA VAL A 126 40.66 31.52 13.61
C VAL A 126 40.12 30.16 14.05
N THR A 127 39.03 29.73 13.44
CA THR A 127 38.39 28.44 13.75
C THR A 127 38.67 27.46 12.61
N PHE A 128 39.40 26.39 12.91
CA PHE A 128 39.56 25.26 12.00
C PHE A 128 38.41 24.27 12.22
N VAL A 129 37.75 23.84 11.15
CA VAL A 129 36.74 22.79 11.21
C VAL A 129 37.07 21.67 10.24
N SER A 130 37.11 20.44 10.74
CA SER A 130 37.27 19.23 9.92
C SER A 130 35.89 18.64 9.58
N PRO A 131 35.66 18.14 8.36
CA PRO A 131 34.41 17.50 7.98
C PRO A 131 34.25 16.15 8.70
N GLN A 132 33.01 15.80 9.07
CA GLN A 132 32.67 14.49 9.63
C GLN A 132 32.08 13.58 8.53
N THR A 133 32.45 12.31 8.53
CA THR A 133 31.86 11.30 7.62
C THR A 133 30.40 11.04 7.96
N ALA A 134 29.64 10.50 7.00
CA ALA A 134 28.24 10.18 7.23
C ALA A 134 28.10 9.04 8.28
N PRO A 135 27.07 9.09 9.15
CA PRO A 135 26.72 7.96 10.02
C PRO A 135 26.47 6.67 9.23
N THR A 136 26.90 5.52 9.77
CA THR A 136 26.64 4.19 9.19
C THR A 136 25.81 3.33 10.15
N ASN A 137 25.32 2.17 9.68
CA ASN A 137 24.53 1.21 10.48
C ASN A 137 23.20 1.75 11.04
N LEU A 138 22.63 2.77 10.41
CA LEU A 138 21.29 3.26 10.73
C LEU A 138 20.23 2.39 10.04
N THR A 139 19.19 2.01 10.79
CA THR A 139 18.07 1.22 10.26
C THR A 139 16.76 1.87 10.63
N GLY A 140 15.89 2.10 9.65
CA GLY A 140 14.52 2.55 9.90
C GLY A 140 13.59 1.36 10.16
N VAL A 141 12.76 1.48 11.18
CA VAL A 141 11.78 0.47 11.60
C VAL A 141 10.39 1.05 11.45
N ALA A 142 9.51 0.33 10.75
CA ALA A 142 8.14 0.77 10.50
C ALA A 142 7.36 0.96 11.82
N PRO A 143 6.38 1.87 11.85
CA PRO A 143 5.40 1.93 12.94
C PRO A 143 4.70 0.57 13.14
N THR A 144 4.32 0.26 14.38
CA THR A 144 3.62 -0.99 14.73
C THR A 144 2.10 -0.87 14.63
N VAL A 145 1.62 0.37 14.59
CA VAL A 145 0.21 0.75 14.44
C VAL A 145 0.13 1.95 13.49
N MET A 146 -1.08 2.43 13.19
CA MET A 146 -1.26 3.67 12.40
C MET A 146 -0.74 4.92 13.15
N ASP A 147 -0.41 4.78 14.43
CA ASP A 147 0.21 5.83 15.22
C ASP A 147 1.70 5.98 14.88
N ASN A 148 2.24 7.18 15.07
CA ASN A 148 3.60 7.54 14.64
C ASN A 148 4.68 6.94 15.57
N ASP A 149 4.67 5.65 15.84
CA ASP A 149 5.62 4.97 16.74
C ASP A 149 6.84 4.36 16.01
N GLY A 150 7.05 4.74 14.74
CA GLY A 150 8.20 4.36 13.94
C GLY A 150 9.53 4.77 14.59
N LYS A 151 10.62 4.14 14.14
CA LYS A 151 11.94 4.31 14.77
C LYS A 151 13.09 4.37 13.78
N ILE A 152 14.21 4.96 14.21
CA ILE A 152 15.53 4.76 13.60
C ILE A 152 16.47 4.23 14.68
N THR A 153 17.06 3.06 14.47
CA THR A 153 18.02 2.42 15.38
C THR A 153 19.47 2.67 14.94
N GLY A 154 20.41 2.48 15.86
CA GLY A 154 21.84 2.69 15.59
C GLY A 154 22.29 4.14 15.71
N THR A 155 21.46 4.99 16.31
CA THR A 155 21.74 6.42 16.47
C THR A 155 22.64 6.66 17.70
N THR A 156 23.18 7.87 17.82
CA THR A 156 23.95 8.30 19.00
C THR A 156 23.61 9.75 19.32
N VAL A 157 23.90 10.18 20.54
CA VAL A 157 23.69 11.58 20.97
C VAL A 157 24.59 12.60 20.26
N ALA A 158 25.57 12.15 19.48
CA ALA A 158 26.37 13.01 18.61
C ALA A 158 25.67 13.32 17.28
N MET A 159 24.52 12.69 17.01
CA MET A 159 23.76 12.83 15.76
C MET A 159 22.59 13.81 15.92
N GLU A 160 22.14 14.29 14.77
CA GLU A 160 20.91 15.04 14.62
C GLU A 160 20.17 14.55 13.35
N TYR A 161 18.85 14.66 13.35
CA TYR A 161 18.00 14.12 12.29
C TYR A 161 16.91 15.09 11.88
N ARG A 162 16.39 14.92 10.67
CA ARG A 162 15.18 15.61 10.22
C ARG A 162 14.44 14.80 9.17
N LEU A 163 13.16 15.04 9.00
CA LEU A 163 12.44 14.56 7.82
C LEU A 163 13.07 15.22 6.57
N LYS A 164 13.33 14.45 5.52
CA LYS A 164 13.96 14.95 4.29
C LYS A 164 13.17 16.16 3.74
N GLY A 165 13.86 17.29 3.60
CA GLY A 165 13.26 18.57 3.18
C GLY A 165 12.82 19.50 4.33
N ALA A 166 12.86 19.07 5.59
CA ALA A 166 12.59 19.96 6.73
C ALA A 166 13.73 20.99 6.93
N ALA A 167 13.39 22.19 7.42
CA ALA A 167 14.35 23.28 7.53
C ALA A 167 15.43 23.03 8.60
N SER A 168 15.05 22.41 9.72
CA SER A 168 15.93 22.27 10.90
C SER A 168 16.18 20.82 11.25
N PHE A 169 17.39 20.55 11.76
CA PHE A 169 17.74 19.28 12.39
C PHE A 169 17.33 19.27 13.86
N THR A 170 16.88 18.10 14.32
CA THR A 170 16.51 17.80 15.71
C THR A 170 17.62 16.95 16.33
N PRO A 171 18.14 17.31 17.53
CA PRO A 171 19.16 16.51 18.19
C PRO A 171 18.66 15.11 18.54
N VAL A 172 19.52 14.10 18.39
CA VAL A 172 19.25 12.74 18.87
C VAL A 172 19.55 12.68 20.37
N THR A 173 18.63 12.11 21.15
CA THR A 173 18.75 12.05 22.63
C THR A 173 19.10 10.66 23.16
N ALA A 174 19.06 9.62 22.31
CA ALA A 174 19.27 8.23 22.72
C ALA A 174 19.90 7.39 21.60
N THR A 175 20.09 6.09 21.86
CA THR A 175 20.57 5.11 20.88
C THR A 175 19.55 4.74 19.80
N GLU A 176 18.32 5.22 19.96
CA GLU A 176 17.23 5.12 18.99
C GLU A 176 16.48 6.45 18.93
N ILE A 177 16.01 6.82 17.74
CA ILE A 177 14.96 7.81 17.55
C ILE A 177 13.63 7.06 17.53
N THR A 178 12.66 7.47 18.32
CA THR A 178 11.34 6.82 18.43
C THR A 178 10.21 7.81 18.30
N GLY A 179 9.00 7.36 17.98
CA GLY A 179 7.84 8.25 17.94
C GLY A 179 7.82 9.11 16.67
N ILE A 180 8.35 8.58 15.57
CA ILE A 180 8.42 9.27 14.28
C ILE A 180 7.51 8.62 13.24
N VAL A 181 6.99 9.46 12.33
CA VAL A 181 6.16 9.04 11.18
C VAL A 181 6.99 8.23 10.18
N ALA A 182 6.31 7.49 9.31
CA ALA A 182 6.94 6.93 8.12
C ALA A 182 7.47 8.05 7.20
N GLY A 183 8.64 7.84 6.62
CA GLY A 183 9.27 8.85 5.76
C GLY A 183 10.76 8.62 5.56
N LYS A 184 11.37 9.41 4.67
CA LYS A 184 12.82 9.47 4.51
C LYS A 184 13.38 10.51 5.46
N TYR A 185 14.32 10.12 6.30
CA TYR A 185 15.00 10.99 7.25
C TYR A 185 16.44 11.21 6.81
N GLU A 186 16.91 12.44 6.98
CA GLU A 186 18.32 12.81 6.83
C GLU A 186 18.95 12.82 8.23
N VAL A 187 19.98 12.00 8.43
CA VAL A 187 20.70 11.87 9.70
C VAL A 187 22.16 12.23 9.47
N ARG A 188 22.75 13.04 10.36
CA ARG A 188 24.17 13.42 10.30
C ARG A 188 24.75 13.59 11.71
N PHE A 189 26.07 13.64 11.83
CA PHE A 189 26.70 14.10 13.07
C PHE A 189 26.52 15.62 13.22
N ALA A 190 26.11 16.06 14.40
CA ALA A 190 25.99 17.48 14.73
C ALA A 190 27.36 18.17 14.72
N ALA A 191 27.38 19.47 14.42
CA ALA A 191 28.60 20.26 14.52
C ALA A 191 29.07 20.33 15.99
N LYS A 192 30.38 20.28 16.20
CA LYS A 192 31.01 20.40 17.53
C LYS A 192 32.31 21.20 17.39
N PRO A 193 32.89 21.73 18.48
CA PRO A 193 34.15 22.46 18.40
C PRO A 193 35.22 21.66 17.61
N GLY A 194 35.78 22.29 16.58
CA GLY A 194 36.77 21.67 15.67
C GLY A 194 36.19 20.85 14.51
N TYR A 195 34.86 20.67 14.42
CA TYR A 195 34.23 19.84 13.39
C TYR A 195 32.97 20.47 12.81
N ALA A 196 32.88 20.50 11.49
CA ALA A 196 31.66 20.86 10.77
C ALA A 196 30.62 19.73 10.91
N ALA A 197 29.34 20.04 10.65
CA ALA A 197 28.31 19.01 10.57
C ALA A 197 28.69 17.93 9.55
N GLY A 198 28.36 16.68 9.85
CA GLY A 198 28.73 15.55 9.00
C GLY A 198 27.98 15.48 7.68
N ALA A 199 28.49 14.66 6.77
CA ALA A 199 27.74 14.25 5.59
C ALA A 199 26.43 13.54 5.99
N ILE A 200 25.42 13.62 5.11
CA ILE A 200 24.07 13.11 5.37
C ILE A 200 23.98 11.63 5.01
N THR A 201 23.31 10.86 5.87
CA THR A 201 22.79 9.52 5.58
C THR A 201 21.27 9.60 5.47
N GLU A 202 20.71 9.11 4.36
CA GLU A 202 19.26 8.95 4.20
C GLU A 202 18.80 7.62 4.78
N VAL A 203 17.82 7.65 5.68
CA VAL A 203 17.22 6.46 6.31
C VAL A 203 15.74 6.44 6.00
N LEU A 204 15.25 5.35 5.44
CA LEU A 204 13.82 5.14 5.20
C LEU A 204 13.19 4.49 6.44
N VAL A 205 12.24 5.18 7.05
CA VAL A 205 11.27 4.60 7.99
C VAL A 205 10.07 4.14 7.15
N PRO A 206 9.86 2.81 6.96
CA PRO A 206 8.79 2.32 6.11
C PRO A 206 7.40 2.69 6.66
N ALA A 207 6.40 2.73 5.78
CA ALA A 207 5.01 2.90 6.18
C ALA A 207 4.51 1.69 6.98
N TYR A 208 3.58 1.94 7.91
CA TYR A 208 2.82 0.87 8.56
C TYR A 208 2.09 0.03 7.50
N SER A 209 2.34 -1.28 7.47
CA SER A 209 1.73 -2.19 6.50
C SER A 209 0.53 -2.97 7.03
N GLY A 210 0.11 -2.76 8.28
CA GLY A 210 -0.91 -3.59 8.92
C GLY A 210 -0.42 -5.02 9.24
N PRO A 211 -1.23 -5.80 9.96
CA PRO A 211 -1.07 -7.24 10.02
C PRO A 211 -1.20 -7.86 8.63
N PRO A 212 -0.50 -8.97 8.32
CA PRO A 212 -0.68 -9.68 7.06
C PRO A 212 -2.14 -10.10 6.86
N ALA A 213 -2.72 -9.78 5.71
CA ALA A 213 -4.06 -10.24 5.36
C ALA A 213 -4.06 -11.77 5.21
N ILE A 214 -5.00 -12.45 5.86
CA ILE A 214 -5.24 -13.89 5.71
C ILE A 214 -6.07 -14.07 4.43
N PRO A 215 -5.50 -14.68 3.36
CA PRO A 215 -6.19 -14.79 2.09
C PRO A 215 -7.29 -15.85 2.14
N VAL A 216 -8.36 -15.62 1.37
CA VAL A 216 -9.36 -16.64 1.11
C VAL A 216 -8.75 -17.74 0.24
N THR A 217 -8.83 -18.98 0.68
CA THR A 217 -8.34 -20.16 -0.04
C THR A 217 -9.44 -20.91 -0.77
N GLY A 218 -10.68 -20.83 -0.30
CA GLY A 218 -11.81 -21.53 -0.90
C GLY A 218 -13.18 -20.97 -0.51
N ILE A 219 -14.20 -21.44 -1.21
CA ILE A 219 -15.61 -21.19 -0.93
C ILE A 219 -16.40 -22.47 -1.23
N THR A 220 -17.37 -22.79 -0.37
CA THR A 220 -18.29 -23.91 -0.56
C THR A 220 -19.73 -23.42 -0.42
N LEU A 221 -20.67 -24.12 -1.06
CA LEU A 221 -22.10 -23.88 -0.89
C LEU A 221 -22.73 -25.02 -0.11
N ASP A 222 -23.51 -24.67 0.90
CA ASP A 222 -24.46 -25.59 1.51
C ASP A 222 -25.76 -25.56 0.71
N GLN A 223 -26.13 -26.73 0.19
CA GLN A 223 -27.30 -26.97 -0.66
C GLN A 223 -28.33 -27.88 0.02
N SER A 224 -28.19 -28.16 1.32
CA SER A 224 -29.09 -29.09 2.03
C SER A 224 -30.57 -28.71 1.93
N ASN A 225 -30.86 -27.41 1.81
CA ASN A 225 -32.22 -26.87 1.75
C ASN A 225 -32.79 -26.78 0.32
N VAL A 226 -32.05 -27.26 -0.68
CA VAL A 226 -32.45 -27.24 -2.09
C VAL A 226 -33.35 -28.44 -2.44
N ALA A 227 -33.70 -29.28 -1.45
CA ALA A 227 -34.29 -30.61 -1.66
C ALA A 227 -35.83 -30.71 -1.67
N ASP A 228 -36.59 -29.67 -1.33
CA ASP A 228 -38.05 -29.77 -1.25
C ASP A 228 -38.76 -29.53 -2.58
N LEU A 229 -38.38 -30.27 -3.64
CA LEU A 229 -39.00 -30.17 -4.96
C LEU A 229 -38.47 -31.28 -5.91
N GLU A 230 -39.36 -32.18 -6.32
CA GLU A 230 -39.11 -33.32 -7.22
C GLU A 230 -38.70 -32.85 -8.64
N VAL A 231 -37.72 -33.37 -9.38
CA VAL A 231 -36.85 -34.56 -9.30
C VAL A 231 -35.43 -34.13 -9.73
N GLY A 232 -34.40 -34.37 -8.90
CA GLY A 232 -32.97 -34.31 -9.27
C GLY A 232 -32.35 -32.90 -9.40
N SER A 233 -31.38 -32.57 -8.54
CA SER A 233 -30.74 -31.24 -8.45
C SER A 233 -31.73 -30.06 -8.44
N GLY A 234 -32.35 -29.84 -7.28
CA GLY A 234 -32.94 -28.55 -6.91
C GLY A 234 -34.01 -28.00 -7.82
N ALA A 235 -35.10 -28.75 -8.03
CA ALA A 235 -36.28 -28.15 -8.61
C ALA A 235 -36.79 -27.03 -7.66
N ILE A 236 -37.35 -25.95 -8.19
CA ILE A 236 -38.05 -24.91 -7.43
C ILE A 236 -39.35 -24.59 -8.17
N GLU A 237 -40.47 -24.56 -7.48
CA GLU A 237 -41.73 -24.16 -8.10
C GLU A 237 -41.67 -22.67 -8.41
N ALA A 238 -42.23 -22.25 -9.54
CA ALA A 238 -42.38 -20.83 -9.83
C ALA A 238 -42.96 -20.07 -8.62
N LYS A 239 -42.36 -18.92 -8.27
CA LYS A 239 -42.68 -18.06 -7.11
C LYS A 239 -42.27 -18.60 -5.73
N LYS A 240 -41.65 -19.77 -5.62
CA LYS A 240 -40.99 -20.20 -4.37
C LYS A 240 -39.58 -19.62 -4.25
N THR A 241 -39.06 -19.66 -3.03
CA THR A 241 -37.71 -19.20 -2.69
C THR A 241 -36.92 -20.30 -2.00
N VAL A 242 -35.59 -20.27 -2.16
CA VAL A 242 -34.65 -21.15 -1.42
C VAL A 242 -33.44 -20.33 -0.96
N GLN A 243 -32.93 -20.64 0.23
CA GLN A 243 -31.73 -20.01 0.76
C GLN A 243 -30.50 -20.86 0.44
N LEU A 244 -29.53 -20.29 -0.27
CA LEU A 244 -28.19 -20.86 -0.40
C LEU A 244 -27.25 -20.22 0.62
N THR A 245 -26.42 -21.02 1.27
CA THR A 245 -25.45 -20.51 2.26
C THR A 245 -24.04 -20.76 1.74
N ALA A 246 -23.22 -19.72 1.69
CA ALA A 246 -21.81 -19.82 1.32
C ALA A 246 -20.92 -19.86 2.57
N ALA A 247 -19.94 -20.75 2.60
CA ALA A 247 -18.91 -20.81 3.62
C ALA A 247 -17.54 -20.48 3.00
N VAL A 248 -16.88 -19.44 3.50
CA VAL A 248 -15.56 -18.99 3.03
C VAL A 248 -14.46 -19.60 3.91
N ALA A 249 -13.43 -20.14 3.28
CA ALA A 249 -12.28 -20.73 3.95
C ALA A 249 -11.00 -19.91 3.72
N PRO A 250 -10.13 -19.78 4.75
CA PRO A 250 -10.37 -20.17 6.14
C PRO A 250 -11.38 -19.23 6.82
N ALA A 251 -11.99 -19.67 7.92
CA ALA A 251 -13.02 -18.91 8.65
C ALA A 251 -12.51 -17.58 9.26
N ASN A 252 -11.19 -17.41 9.35
CA ASN A 252 -10.53 -16.18 9.79
C ASN A 252 -9.90 -15.39 8.63
N ALA A 253 -10.30 -15.64 7.37
CA ALA A 253 -9.87 -14.81 6.25
C ALA A 253 -10.22 -13.34 6.51
N THR A 254 -9.30 -12.43 6.15
CA THR A 254 -9.44 -10.99 6.44
C THR A 254 -10.64 -10.35 5.73
N ASN A 255 -11.03 -10.87 4.56
CA ASN A 255 -12.21 -10.45 3.83
C ASN A 255 -13.02 -11.67 3.37
N GLN A 256 -14.22 -11.82 3.94
CA GLN A 256 -15.14 -12.94 3.67
C GLN A 256 -16.36 -12.53 2.84
N SER A 257 -16.34 -11.37 2.21
CA SER A 257 -17.45 -10.92 1.37
C SER A 257 -17.66 -11.84 0.16
N VAL A 258 -18.92 -12.11 -0.16
CA VAL A 258 -19.36 -12.96 -1.26
C VAL A 258 -20.34 -12.18 -2.13
N THR A 259 -20.12 -12.23 -3.44
CA THR A 259 -21.01 -11.69 -4.47
C THR A 259 -21.79 -12.83 -5.11
N TRP A 260 -23.11 -12.68 -5.19
CA TRP A 260 -24.01 -13.66 -5.79
C TRP A 260 -24.46 -13.26 -7.19
N THR A 261 -24.52 -14.22 -8.12
CA THR A 261 -25.00 -14.00 -9.48
C THR A 261 -25.86 -15.16 -9.97
N SER A 262 -26.77 -14.88 -10.90
CA SER A 262 -27.54 -15.88 -11.64
C SER A 262 -27.13 -15.85 -13.10
N SER A 263 -26.92 -17.02 -13.72
CA SER A 263 -26.63 -17.12 -15.14
C SER A 263 -27.84 -16.80 -16.03
N ASN A 264 -29.06 -16.89 -15.47
CA ASN A 264 -30.29 -16.55 -16.16
C ASN A 264 -31.33 -15.99 -15.16
N PRO A 265 -31.31 -14.66 -14.92
CA PRO A 265 -32.26 -13.99 -14.04
C PRO A 265 -33.73 -14.16 -14.44
N ALA A 266 -34.05 -14.46 -15.70
CA ALA A 266 -35.43 -14.69 -16.14
C ALA A 266 -35.99 -16.03 -15.63
N VAL A 267 -35.12 -16.99 -15.28
CA VAL A 267 -35.50 -18.28 -14.67
C VAL A 267 -35.50 -18.15 -13.15
N ALA A 268 -34.40 -17.67 -12.55
CA ALA A 268 -34.34 -17.39 -11.12
C ALA A 268 -33.37 -16.24 -10.80
N THR A 269 -33.72 -15.42 -9.82
CA THR A 269 -32.86 -14.34 -9.29
C THR A 269 -32.24 -14.74 -7.95
N VAL A 270 -31.16 -14.08 -7.53
CA VAL A 270 -30.51 -14.30 -6.24
C VAL A 270 -30.23 -12.96 -5.56
N SER A 271 -30.51 -12.85 -4.26
CA SER A 271 -30.19 -11.66 -3.45
C SER A 271 -28.70 -11.61 -3.08
N ASN A 272 -28.27 -10.49 -2.49
CA ASN A 272 -26.93 -10.35 -1.89
C ASN A 272 -26.69 -11.28 -0.69
N THR A 273 -27.74 -11.86 -0.10
CA THR A 273 -27.67 -12.83 0.99
C THR A 273 -27.77 -14.28 0.52
N GLY A 274 -27.85 -14.55 -0.79
CA GLY A 274 -28.01 -15.91 -1.32
C GLY A 274 -29.44 -16.44 -1.35
N LEU A 275 -30.46 -15.58 -1.16
CA LEU A 275 -31.86 -15.97 -1.31
C LEU A 275 -32.22 -16.04 -2.79
N VAL A 276 -32.47 -17.24 -3.29
CA VAL A 276 -32.84 -17.51 -4.69
C VAL A 276 -34.36 -17.46 -4.82
N THR A 277 -34.87 -16.72 -5.80
CA THR A 277 -36.31 -16.58 -6.10
C THR A 277 -36.61 -17.09 -7.50
N ALA A 278 -37.49 -18.08 -7.62
CA ALA A 278 -37.90 -18.64 -8.91
C ALA A 278 -38.88 -17.72 -9.64
N ILE A 279 -38.64 -17.52 -10.94
CA ILE A 279 -39.45 -16.64 -11.81
C ILE A 279 -40.23 -17.45 -12.84
N SER A 280 -39.55 -18.28 -13.63
CA SER A 280 -40.18 -19.06 -14.71
C SER A 280 -39.50 -20.41 -14.91
N ALA A 281 -40.20 -21.38 -15.48
CA ALA A 281 -39.67 -22.72 -15.72
C ALA A 281 -38.41 -22.67 -16.60
N GLY A 282 -37.43 -23.50 -16.26
CA GLY A 282 -36.15 -23.59 -16.97
C GLY A 282 -35.00 -23.92 -16.04
N ASN A 283 -33.77 -23.85 -16.55
CA ASN A 283 -32.57 -24.12 -15.76
C ASN A 283 -31.70 -22.86 -15.66
N THR A 284 -31.07 -22.66 -14.51
CA THR A 284 -30.07 -21.62 -14.30
C THR A 284 -29.02 -22.07 -13.29
N THR A 285 -27.90 -21.35 -13.23
CA THR A 285 -26.82 -21.61 -12.28
C THR A 285 -26.63 -20.37 -11.42
N ILE A 286 -26.69 -20.56 -10.11
CA ILE A 286 -26.37 -19.52 -9.14
C ILE A 286 -24.90 -19.67 -8.74
N SER A 287 -24.17 -18.56 -8.69
CA SER A 287 -22.75 -18.54 -8.35
C SER A 287 -22.48 -17.62 -7.17
N ALA A 288 -21.67 -18.09 -6.22
CA ALA A 288 -21.12 -17.32 -5.11
C ALA A 288 -19.63 -17.08 -5.37
N THR A 289 -19.22 -15.81 -5.45
CA THR A 289 -17.86 -15.39 -5.80
C THR A 289 -17.22 -14.59 -4.66
N THR A 290 -16.04 -15.00 -4.22
CA THR A 290 -15.26 -14.27 -3.21
C THR A 290 -14.54 -13.08 -3.83
N VAL A 291 -14.09 -12.14 -3.01
CA VAL A 291 -13.36 -10.93 -3.46
C VAL A 291 -12.09 -11.21 -4.27
N ASN A 292 -11.47 -12.38 -4.06
CA ASN A 292 -10.28 -12.82 -4.81
C ASN A 292 -10.61 -13.81 -5.95
N GLY A 293 -11.88 -13.91 -6.35
CA GLY A 293 -12.31 -14.64 -7.54
C GLY A 293 -12.49 -16.14 -7.37
N LYS A 294 -12.57 -16.68 -6.15
CA LYS A 294 -12.97 -18.08 -5.93
C LYS A 294 -14.48 -18.20 -6.14
N ILE A 295 -14.92 -19.25 -6.81
CA ILE A 295 -16.32 -19.44 -7.21
C ILE A 295 -16.83 -20.79 -6.73
N ALA A 296 -18.02 -20.80 -6.14
CA ALA A 296 -18.82 -22.00 -5.95
C ALA A 296 -20.18 -21.83 -6.64
N THR A 297 -20.73 -22.90 -7.20
CA THR A 297 -21.94 -22.86 -8.02
C THR A 297 -23.00 -23.84 -7.55
N SER A 298 -24.26 -23.51 -7.82
CA SER A 298 -25.42 -24.37 -7.62
C SER A 298 -26.27 -24.36 -8.88
N ALA A 299 -26.54 -25.54 -9.44
CA ALA A 299 -27.53 -25.70 -10.49
C ALA A 299 -28.94 -25.59 -9.89
N ILE A 300 -29.80 -24.81 -10.52
CA ILE A 300 -31.20 -24.60 -10.15
C ILE A 300 -32.07 -24.98 -11.34
N THR A 301 -33.06 -25.80 -11.08
CA THR A 301 -34.12 -26.12 -12.04
C THR A 301 -35.40 -25.50 -11.52
N VAL A 302 -36.14 -24.80 -12.36
CA VAL A 302 -37.46 -24.25 -12.00
C VAL A 302 -38.50 -25.03 -12.78
N THR A 303 -39.48 -25.56 -12.05
CA THR A 303 -40.62 -26.29 -12.60
C THR A 303 -41.88 -25.46 -12.45
N THR A 304 -42.86 -25.74 -13.30
CA THR A 304 -44.21 -25.20 -13.18
C THR A 304 -45.15 -26.32 -12.84
N LYS A 305 -45.83 -26.22 -11.71
CA LYS A 305 -47.04 -27.00 -11.47
C LYS A 305 -48.20 -26.45 -12.31
N THR A 306 -48.78 -27.34 -13.10
CA THR A 306 -50.00 -27.06 -13.86
C THR A 306 -51.23 -27.17 -12.95
N ALA A 307 -52.30 -26.44 -13.26
CA ALA A 307 -53.56 -26.53 -12.52
C ALA A 307 -54.41 -27.71 -12.99
N VAL A 308 -55.17 -28.32 -12.07
CA VAL A 308 -56.32 -29.15 -12.46
C VAL A 308 -57.41 -28.25 -13.02
N THR A 309 -58.00 -28.65 -14.16
CA THR A 309 -58.94 -27.79 -14.92
C THR A 309 -60.38 -28.25 -14.82
N SER A 310 -60.61 -29.57 -14.74
CA SER A 310 -61.93 -30.15 -14.50
C SER A 310 -61.81 -31.54 -13.88
N ALA A 311 -62.90 -31.98 -13.28
CA ALA A 311 -63.07 -33.32 -12.75
C ALA A 311 -64.37 -33.92 -13.29
N THR A 312 -64.34 -35.20 -13.66
CA THR A 312 -65.54 -35.96 -14.02
C THR A 312 -65.59 -37.27 -13.25
N ILE A 313 -66.79 -37.81 -13.07
CA ILE A 313 -66.99 -39.13 -12.48
C ILE A 313 -67.38 -40.09 -13.60
N THR A 314 -66.85 -41.31 -13.54
CA THR A 314 -67.21 -42.43 -14.43
C THR A 314 -67.53 -43.67 -13.61
N GLY A 315 -68.23 -44.62 -14.21
CA GLY A 315 -68.72 -45.83 -13.55
C GLY A 315 -70.24 -45.90 -13.54
N THR A 316 -70.78 -46.94 -12.92
CA THR A 316 -72.22 -47.13 -12.77
C THR A 316 -72.66 -46.59 -11.41
N GLU A 317 -73.69 -45.74 -11.41
CA GLU A 317 -74.20 -45.04 -10.22
C GLU A 317 -75.13 -45.94 -9.39
N GLN A 318 -74.60 -47.08 -8.93
CA GLN A 318 -75.31 -48.14 -8.20
C GLN A 318 -74.54 -48.59 -6.95
N VAL A 319 -75.27 -49.11 -5.96
CA VAL A 319 -74.66 -49.79 -4.80
C VAL A 319 -73.79 -50.98 -5.27
N ASP A 320 -72.65 -51.19 -4.59
CA ASP A 320 -71.59 -52.16 -4.91
C ASP A 320 -70.76 -51.85 -6.17
N GLN A 321 -71.02 -50.75 -6.88
CA GLN A 321 -70.21 -50.34 -8.03
C GLN A 321 -69.07 -49.40 -7.64
N THR A 322 -68.03 -49.34 -8.47
CA THR A 322 -66.90 -48.42 -8.30
C THR A 322 -67.08 -47.19 -9.17
N LEU A 323 -67.09 -46.02 -8.54
CA LEU A 323 -66.94 -44.75 -9.22
C LEU A 323 -65.46 -44.40 -9.34
N THR A 324 -65.07 -43.89 -10.50
CA THR A 324 -63.70 -43.46 -10.78
C THR A 324 -63.68 -41.97 -11.09
N ALA A 325 -62.88 -41.22 -10.36
CA ALA A 325 -62.62 -39.81 -10.62
C ALA A 325 -61.61 -39.67 -11.77
N ILE A 326 -62.00 -38.95 -12.82
CA ILE A 326 -61.13 -38.58 -13.92
C ILE A 326 -60.74 -37.11 -13.76
N VAL A 327 -59.45 -36.84 -13.83
CA VAL A 327 -58.89 -35.48 -13.75
C VAL A 327 -58.41 -35.06 -15.14
N ASN A 328 -58.77 -33.84 -15.56
CA ASN A 328 -58.23 -33.25 -16.78
C ASN A 328 -57.23 -32.14 -16.41
N GLY A 329 -56.01 -32.24 -16.93
CA GLY A 329 -54.86 -31.39 -16.62
C GLY A 329 -53.66 -32.21 -16.14
N ASP A 330 -52.52 -31.55 -15.90
CA ASP A 330 -51.34 -32.19 -15.33
C ASP A 330 -51.48 -32.18 -13.80
N ALA A 331 -51.92 -33.35 -13.31
CA ALA A 331 -52.07 -33.67 -11.91
C ALA A 331 -50.87 -34.52 -11.50
N THR A 332 -49.72 -33.89 -11.24
CA THR A 332 -48.66 -34.54 -10.48
C THR A 332 -49.22 -34.83 -9.08
N ASN A 333 -49.55 -36.08 -8.79
CA ASN A 333 -50.12 -36.57 -7.53
C ASN A 333 -51.36 -35.79 -7.03
N PRO A 334 -52.51 -35.83 -7.72
CA PRO A 334 -53.74 -35.20 -7.23
C PRO A 334 -54.21 -35.89 -5.94
N THR A 335 -54.84 -35.12 -5.07
CA THR A 335 -55.56 -35.65 -3.91
C THR A 335 -57.06 -35.59 -4.15
N TYR A 336 -57.79 -36.59 -3.67
CA TYR A 336 -59.24 -36.71 -3.85
C TYR A 336 -59.95 -36.59 -2.52
N GLN A 337 -61.17 -36.09 -2.55
CA GLN A 337 -62.09 -36.14 -1.43
C GLN A 337 -63.51 -36.32 -1.97
N TRP A 338 -64.06 -37.53 -1.81
CA TRP A 338 -65.44 -37.80 -2.18
C TRP A 338 -66.41 -37.20 -1.18
N GLN A 339 -67.54 -36.72 -1.68
CA GLN A 339 -68.57 -36.05 -0.90
C GLN A 339 -69.96 -36.59 -1.23
N VAL A 340 -70.88 -36.50 -0.27
CA VAL A 340 -72.26 -36.97 -0.37
C VAL A 340 -73.27 -35.90 0.04
N ALA A 341 -74.42 -35.86 -0.62
CA ALA A 341 -75.57 -35.01 -0.28
C ALA A 341 -76.91 -35.75 -0.41
N ASP A 342 -77.92 -35.31 0.34
CA ASP A 342 -79.30 -35.85 0.29
C ASP A 342 -80.08 -35.39 -0.95
N THR A 343 -79.68 -34.28 -1.56
CA THR A 343 -80.30 -33.71 -2.76
C THR A 343 -79.22 -33.21 -3.71
N ILE A 344 -79.50 -33.20 -5.01
CA ILE A 344 -78.52 -32.84 -6.05
C ILE A 344 -77.85 -31.48 -5.84
N ASN A 345 -78.60 -30.50 -5.32
CA ASN A 345 -78.14 -29.14 -5.01
C ASN A 345 -77.98 -28.88 -3.50
N GLY A 346 -77.99 -29.94 -2.68
CA GLY A 346 -77.89 -29.84 -1.22
C GLY A 346 -76.46 -29.56 -0.74
N PRO A 347 -76.28 -29.38 0.58
CA PRO A 347 -74.95 -29.31 1.17
C PRO A 347 -74.27 -30.67 1.05
N TYR A 348 -73.11 -30.70 0.39
CA TYR A 348 -72.26 -31.88 0.31
C TYR A 348 -71.33 -31.96 1.52
N THR A 349 -71.21 -33.15 2.07
CA THR A 349 -70.33 -33.46 3.21
C THR A 349 -69.29 -34.50 2.81
N ASN A 350 -68.10 -34.44 3.39
CA ASN A 350 -67.03 -35.38 3.08
C ASN A 350 -67.41 -36.79 3.52
N ILE A 351 -67.21 -37.76 2.63
CA ILE A 351 -67.25 -39.17 2.99
C ILE A 351 -65.91 -39.50 3.65
N ALA A 352 -65.95 -39.87 4.92
CA ALA A 352 -64.75 -40.13 5.71
C ALA A 352 -63.90 -41.26 5.07
N GLY A 353 -62.61 -41.01 4.90
CA GLY A 353 -61.66 -41.98 4.33
C GLY A 353 -61.73 -42.18 2.81
N ALA A 354 -62.72 -41.60 2.12
CA ALA A 354 -62.83 -41.68 0.67
C ALA A 354 -61.94 -40.62 0.01
N ILE A 355 -60.63 -40.92 -0.03
CA ILE A 355 -59.57 -40.02 -0.52
C ILE A 355 -58.80 -40.58 -1.73
N ASP A 356 -59.17 -41.77 -2.20
CA ASP A 356 -58.59 -42.41 -3.36
C ASP A 356 -59.20 -41.88 -4.67
N SER A 357 -58.52 -42.15 -5.79
CA SER A 357 -59.03 -41.85 -7.14
C SER A 357 -60.29 -42.64 -7.51
N THR A 358 -60.64 -43.63 -6.69
CA THR A 358 -61.85 -44.44 -6.85
C THR A 358 -62.64 -44.47 -5.54
N PHE A 359 -63.94 -44.73 -5.65
CA PHE A 359 -64.83 -44.89 -4.51
C PHE A 359 -65.82 -46.02 -4.76
N VAL A 360 -65.87 -47.00 -3.85
CA VAL A 360 -66.87 -48.08 -3.89
C VAL A 360 -68.15 -47.60 -3.20
N VAL A 361 -69.24 -47.58 -3.94
CA VAL A 361 -70.55 -47.13 -3.45
C VAL A 361 -71.12 -48.18 -2.51
N THR A 362 -71.52 -47.77 -1.30
CA THR A 362 -72.15 -48.66 -0.31
C THR A 362 -73.64 -48.38 -0.20
N ALA A 363 -74.38 -49.26 0.49
CA ALA A 363 -75.79 -49.05 0.79
C ALA A 363 -76.07 -47.73 1.54
N ALA A 364 -75.10 -47.15 2.25
CA ALA A 364 -75.26 -45.85 2.91
C ALA A 364 -75.42 -44.68 1.93
N GLN A 365 -74.99 -44.84 0.68
CA GLN A 365 -75.14 -43.85 -0.38
C GLN A 365 -76.37 -44.06 -1.26
N GLU A 366 -77.18 -45.11 -1.04
CA GLU A 366 -78.41 -45.33 -1.82
C GLU A 366 -79.37 -44.14 -1.73
N GLY A 367 -79.87 -43.67 -2.86
CA GLY A 367 -80.73 -42.49 -2.98
C GLY A 367 -80.02 -41.14 -2.74
N LYS A 368 -78.72 -41.15 -2.44
CA LYS A 368 -77.90 -39.94 -2.26
C LYS A 368 -77.24 -39.52 -3.57
N PHE A 369 -76.62 -38.35 -3.55
CA PHE A 369 -75.86 -37.77 -4.66
C PHE A 369 -74.39 -37.70 -4.27
N ILE A 370 -73.48 -38.07 -5.19
CA ILE A 370 -72.05 -38.13 -4.95
C ILE A 370 -71.35 -37.12 -5.86
N ARG A 371 -70.30 -36.47 -5.34
CA ARG A 371 -69.34 -35.71 -6.15
C ARG A 371 -67.93 -35.90 -5.60
N VAL A 372 -66.92 -35.49 -6.35
CA VAL A 372 -65.52 -35.52 -5.90
C VAL A 372 -64.90 -34.12 -5.99
N VAL A 373 -64.17 -33.74 -4.95
CA VAL A 373 -63.27 -32.58 -4.98
C VAL A 373 -61.85 -33.10 -5.25
N ILE A 374 -61.23 -32.60 -6.31
CA ILE A 374 -59.85 -32.93 -6.67
C ILE A 374 -58.99 -31.69 -6.43
N SER A 375 -57.90 -31.86 -5.67
CA SER A 375 -56.89 -30.81 -5.48
C SER A 375 -55.61 -31.17 -6.23
N GLY A 376 -55.11 -30.24 -7.05
CA GLY A 376 -53.87 -30.38 -7.81
C GLY A 376 -52.63 -29.91 -7.03
N ALA A 377 -51.44 -30.18 -7.58
CA ALA A 377 -50.16 -29.90 -6.94
C ALA A 377 -49.91 -28.42 -6.63
N ASN A 378 -50.56 -27.51 -7.37
CA ASN A 378 -50.51 -26.05 -7.18
C ASN A 378 -51.68 -25.51 -6.33
N GLU A 379 -52.30 -26.37 -5.52
CA GLU A 379 -53.46 -26.03 -4.67
C GLU A 379 -54.73 -25.65 -5.45
N SER A 380 -54.73 -25.78 -6.80
CA SER A 380 -55.96 -25.67 -7.58
C SER A 380 -56.96 -26.72 -7.13
N LYS A 381 -58.24 -26.33 -7.06
CA LYS A 381 -59.34 -27.22 -6.66
C LYS A 381 -60.42 -27.19 -7.72
N VAL A 382 -60.82 -28.36 -8.17
CA VAL A 382 -61.98 -28.56 -9.05
C VAL A 382 -62.94 -29.51 -8.39
N THR A 383 -64.23 -29.29 -8.59
CA THR A 383 -65.30 -30.18 -8.11
C THR A 383 -65.98 -30.76 -9.33
N SER A 384 -66.22 -32.07 -9.33
CA SER A 384 -66.99 -32.70 -10.39
C SER A 384 -68.45 -32.24 -10.33
N ASP A 385 -69.16 -32.43 -11.44
CA ASP A 385 -70.62 -32.49 -11.39
C ASP A 385 -71.06 -33.62 -10.43
N SER A 386 -72.27 -33.48 -9.91
CA SER A 386 -72.91 -34.53 -9.12
C SER A 386 -73.29 -35.71 -10.01
N THR A 387 -73.22 -36.92 -9.46
CA THR A 387 -73.93 -38.09 -10.00
C THR A 387 -75.43 -37.84 -10.03
N THR A 388 -76.19 -38.71 -10.69
CA THR A 388 -77.62 -38.87 -10.36
C THR A 388 -77.79 -39.56 -9.00
N ALA A 389 -79.03 -39.71 -8.54
CA ALA A 389 -79.30 -40.41 -7.29
C ALA A 389 -78.84 -41.87 -7.41
N ILE A 390 -78.00 -42.33 -6.49
CA ILE A 390 -77.49 -43.71 -6.50
C ILE A 390 -78.65 -44.70 -6.43
N THR A 391 -78.67 -45.64 -7.36
CA THR A 391 -79.72 -46.67 -7.45
C THR A 391 -79.31 -47.97 -6.70
N PRO A 392 -80.28 -48.77 -6.24
CA PRO A 392 -80.00 -50.10 -5.73
C PRO A 392 -79.41 -51.02 -6.81
N LYS A 393 -78.83 -52.13 -6.37
CA LYS A 393 -78.17 -53.15 -7.19
C LYS A 393 -79.12 -53.85 -8.17
#